data_AF-A0A926H335-F1
#
_entry.id   AF-A0A926H335-F1
#
_cell.length_a   1.000
_cell.length_b   1.000
_cell.length_c   1.000
_cell.angle_alpha   90.00
_cell.angle_beta   90.00
_cell.angle_gamma   90.00
#
_symmetry.space_group_name_H-M   'P 1'
#
loop_
_entity.id
_entity.type
_entity.pdbx_description
1 polymer ?
#
loop_
_entity_poly.entity_id
_entity_poly.type
_entity_poly.pdbx_seq_one_letter_code
_entity_poly.pdbx_strand_id
1 'polypeptide(L)'
;LRLVLGNDAKRQVQKVIDHVKAQGYYVTQNESITDEERLTYPRIARIVAKDGYNAHRTPMDLPVAQTVINALQSTVTDAIVLLPSSGGSLPLYVFRQYLNTPTLTVPVANHDNNQHAENENIRIQNLWDGLETYVALMRM
;
A
#
# COMPACT_ATOMS: atom_id res chain seq x y z
N LEU A 1 4.82 -5.98 6.76
CA LEU A 1 3.44 -5.95 7.30
C LEU A 1 2.60 -5.07 6.38
N ARG A 2 1.47 -5.54 5.85
CA ARG A 2 0.50 -4.66 5.18
C ARG A 2 -0.37 -4.02 6.26
N LEU A 3 -0.48 -2.70 6.24
CA LEU A 3 -1.20 -1.93 7.24
C LEU A 3 -2.54 -1.45 6.69
N VAL A 4 -3.51 -1.26 7.58
CA VAL A 4 -4.81 -0.66 7.26
C VAL A 4 -4.99 0.65 8.02
N LEU A 5 -6.01 1.43 7.65
CA LEU A 5 -6.31 2.71 8.30
C LEU A 5 -6.46 2.54 9.82
N GLY A 6 -5.89 3.47 10.59
CA GLY A 6 -5.85 3.43 12.05
C GLY A 6 -4.69 2.61 12.63
N ASN A 7 -3.90 1.92 11.82
CA ASN A 7 -2.64 1.35 12.28
C ASN A 7 -1.53 2.41 12.32
N ASP A 8 -0.68 2.32 13.35
CA ASP A 8 0.61 3.02 13.40
C ASP A 8 1.74 2.02 13.09
N ALA A 9 2.54 2.33 12.07
CA ALA A 9 3.55 1.42 11.53
C ALA A 9 4.60 1.04 12.58
N LYS A 10 5.07 2.02 13.37
CA LYS A 10 6.05 1.79 14.42
C LYS A 10 5.48 0.88 15.52
N ARG A 11 4.24 1.11 15.93
CA ARG A 11 3.54 0.27 16.90
C ARG A 11 3.35 -1.16 16.39
N GLN A 12 3.03 -1.36 15.11
CA GLN A 12 2.85 -2.71 14.57
C GLN A 12 4.17 -3.49 14.50
N VAL A 13 5.28 -2.82 14.17
CA VAL A 13 6.62 -3.40 14.27
C VAL A 13 6.95 -3.77 15.72
N GLN A 14 6.66 -2.86 16.67
CA GLN A 14 6.93 -3.11 18.09
C GLN A 14 6.16 -4.33 18.60
N LYS A 15 4.90 -4.51 18.20
CA LYS A 15 4.12 -5.72 18.56
C LYS A 15 4.79 -7.01 18.10
N VAL A 16 5.41 -7.03 16.93
CA VAL A 16 6.16 -8.21 16.46
C VAL A 16 7.39 -8.44 17.33
N ILE A 17 8.15 -7.38 17.65
CA ILE A 17 9.32 -7.47 18.54
C ILE A 17 8.91 -8.00 19.92
N ASP A 18 7.84 -7.46 20.51
CA ASP A 18 7.34 -7.86 21.82
C ASP A 18 6.84 -9.31 21.81
N HIS A 19 6.17 -9.72 20.73
CA HIS A 19 5.76 -11.11 20.56
C HIS A 19 6.97 -12.06 20.52
N VAL A 20 8.03 -11.73 19.78
CA VAL A 20 9.25 -12.55 19.71
C VAL A 20 9.94 -12.62 21.07
N LYS A 21 10.01 -11.51 21.81
CA LYS A 21 10.50 -11.50 23.20
C LYS A 21 9.67 -12.42 24.10
N ALA A 22 8.34 -12.38 23.99
CA ALA A 22 7.44 -13.25 24.76
C ALA A 22 7.61 -14.75 24.44
N GLN A 23 8.18 -15.11 23.28
CA GLN A 23 8.58 -16.49 22.94
C GLN A 23 9.93 -16.92 23.56
N GLY A 24 10.52 -16.08 24.43
CA GLY A 24 11.76 -16.35 25.15
C GLY A 24 13.04 -16.01 24.38
N TYR A 25 12.95 -15.19 23.32
CA TYR A 25 14.13 -14.73 22.59
C TYR A 25 14.73 -13.46 23.22
N TYR A 26 16.05 -13.41 23.31
CA TYR A 26 16.77 -12.15 23.36
C TYR A 26 16.73 -11.50 21.98
N VAL A 27 16.12 -10.30 21.89
CA VAL A 27 16.00 -9.57 20.62
C VAL A 27 17.00 -8.43 20.58
N THR A 28 17.86 -8.41 19.57
CA THR A 28 18.91 -7.39 19.36
C THR A 28 18.79 -6.73 17.99
N GLN A 29 19.37 -5.53 17.87
CA GLN A 29 19.56 -4.81 16.61
C GLN A 29 21.04 -4.73 16.20
N ASN A 30 21.95 -5.24 17.03
CA ASN A 30 23.39 -5.26 16.76
C ASN A 30 23.67 -5.97 15.45
N GLU A 31 24.59 -5.44 14.64
CA GLU A 31 24.92 -6.00 13.32
C GLU A 31 25.44 -7.45 13.42
N SER A 32 26.24 -7.73 14.44
CA SER A 32 26.74 -9.06 14.79
C SER A 32 26.27 -9.49 16.18
N ILE A 33 26.19 -10.81 16.38
CA ILE A 33 25.89 -11.44 17.68
C ILE A 33 27.20 -11.92 18.28
N THR A 34 27.55 -11.46 19.48
CA THR A 34 28.82 -11.77 20.15
C THR A 34 28.83 -13.19 20.74
N ASP A 35 30.03 -13.72 21.01
CA ASP A 35 30.17 -15.02 21.69
C ASP A 35 29.60 -14.99 23.10
N GLU A 36 29.71 -13.86 23.80
CA GLU A 36 29.10 -13.66 25.12
C GLU A 36 27.57 -13.71 25.05
N GLU A 37 26.95 -13.05 24.07
CA GLU A 37 25.50 -13.14 23.85
C GLU A 37 25.07 -14.59 23.57
N ARG A 38 25.84 -15.33 22.76
CA ARG A 38 25.58 -16.75 22.44
C ARG A 38 25.69 -17.67 23.65
N LEU A 39 26.61 -17.39 24.57
CA LEU A 39 26.76 -18.14 25.82
C LEU A 39 25.68 -17.79 26.85
N THR A 40 25.20 -16.54 26.82
CA THR A 40 24.24 -16.01 27.81
C THR A 40 22.79 -16.38 27.47
N TYR A 41 22.40 -16.24 26.20
CA TYR A 41 21.01 -16.36 25.79
C TYR A 41 20.77 -17.62 24.97
N PRO A 42 19.86 -18.52 25.39
CA PRO A 42 19.61 -19.78 24.67
C PRO A 42 18.88 -19.57 23.33
N ARG A 43 18.24 -18.41 23.13
CA ARG A 43 17.55 -18.02 21.89
C ARG A 43 17.83 -16.56 21.60
N ILE A 44 18.35 -16.26 20.40
CA ILE A 44 18.68 -14.91 19.97
C ILE A 44 17.99 -14.64 18.63
N ALA A 45 17.36 -13.49 18.50
CA ALA A 45 16.80 -13.01 17.25
C ALA A 45 17.31 -11.60 16.95
N ARG A 46 17.90 -11.40 15.77
CA ARG A 46 18.23 -10.07 15.28
C ARG A 46 17.05 -9.53 14.47
N ILE A 47 16.39 -8.49 14.96
CA ILE A 47 15.25 -7.86 14.28
C ILE A 47 15.59 -6.41 13.97
N VAL A 48 15.80 -6.11 12.69
CA VAL A 48 16.02 -4.74 12.21
C VAL A 48 14.78 -4.28 11.45
N ALA A 49 14.08 -3.30 12.01
CA ALA A 49 12.97 -2.66 11.33
C ALA A 49 13.51 -1.74 10.23
N LYS A 50 13.08 -1.97 8.99
CA LYS A 50 13.26 -1.00 7.89
C LYS A 50 12.10 -0.01 7.88
N ASP A 51 12.25 1.04 7.07
CA ASP A 51 11.21 2.06 6.91
C ASP A 51 9.87 1.45 6.48
N GLY A 52 8.80 2.10 6.94
CA GLY A 52 7.42 1.76 6.64
C GLY A 52 6.52 2.96 6.93
N TYR A 53 5.33 2.97 6.34
CA TYR A 53 4.41 4.08 6.44
C TYR A 53 2.99 3.60 6.73
N ASN A 54 2.20 4.50 7.32
CA ASN A 54 0.80 4.23 7.65
C ASN A 54 -0.03 4.16 6.36
N ALA A 55 -1.10 3.37 6.40
CA ALA A 55 -2.07 3.34 5.32
C ALA A 55 -2.78 4.70 5.17
N HIS A 56 -3.05 5.08 3.92
CA HIS A 56 -3.79 6.28 3.58
C HIS A 56 -5.04 5.89 2.80
N ARG A 57 -6.15 6.61 3.04
CA ARG A 57 -7.40 6.46 2.31
C ARG A 57 -7.98 7.84 2.04
N THR A 58 -8.44 8.05 0.82
CA THR A 58 -9.24 9.23 0.46
C THR A 58 -10.72 8.88 0.59
N PRO A 59 -11.53 9.67 1.33
CA PRO A 59 -12.98 9.49 1.35
C PRO A 59 -13.58 9.66 -0.05
N MET A 60 -14.49 8.76 -0.42
CA MET A 60 -15.08 8.74 -1.76
C MET A 60 -16.23 9.73 -1.93
N ASP A 61 -16.71 10.33 -0.85
CA ASP A 61 -17.76 11.36 -0.81
C ASP A 61 -17.23 12.79 -1.01
N LEU A 62 -15.91 12.96 -1.15
CA LEU A 62 -15.33 14.28 -1.46
C LEU A 62 -15.83 14.80 -2.81
N PRO A 63 -16.05 16.12 -2.98
CA PRO A 63 -16.49 16.69 -4.25
C PRO A 63 -15.62 16.28 -5.45
N VAL A 64 -14.29 16.33 -5.30
CA VAL A 64 -13.35 15.90 -6.36
C VAL A 64 -13.44 14.40 -6.66
N ALA A 65 -13.70 13.57 -5.65
CA ALA A 65 -13.89 12.14 -5.84
C ALA A 65 -15.18 11.86 -6.63
N GLN A 66 -16.26 12.58 -6.31
CA GLN A 66 -17.53 12.50 -7.06
C GLN A 66 -17.38 12.96 -8.51
N THR A 67 -16.64 14.05 -8.77
CA THR A 67 -16.32 14.50 -10.14
C THR A 67 -15.57 13.42 -10.91
N VAL A 68 -14.55 12.80 -10.32
CA VAL A 68 -13.79 11.70 -10.93
C VAL A 68 -14.69 10.50 -11.20
N ILE A 69 -15.50 10.07 -10.22
CA ILE A 69 -16.44 8.95 -10.35
C ILE A 69 -17.38 9.17 -11.54
N ASN A 70 -17.95 10.37 -11.67
CA ASN A 70 -18.84 10.71 -12.77
C ASN A 70 -18.12 10.71 -14.12
N ALA A 71 -16.90 11.26 -14.18
CA ALA A 71 -16.08 11.25 -15.41
C ALA A 71 -15.75 9.81 -15.86
N LEU A 72 -15.35 8.94 -14.92
CA LEU A 72 -15.09 7.52 -15.20
C LEU A 72 -16.36 6.78 -15.63
N GLN A 73 -17.48 7.00 -14.95
CA GLN A 73 -18.74 6.34 -15.30
C GLN A 73 -19.23 6.76 -16.70
N SER A 74 -18.82 7.93 -17.21
CA SER A 74 -19.20 8.38 -18.55
C SER A 74 -18.50 7.62 -19.69
N THR A 75 -17.40 6.90 -19.40
CA THR A 75 -16.63 6.16 -20.41
C THR A 75 -17.00 4.68 -20.50
N VAL A 76 -17.88 4.20 -19.62
CA VAL A 76 -18.28 2.79 -19.54
C VAL A 76 -19.78 2.64 -19.32
N THR A 77 -20.36 1.55 -19.81
CA THR A 77 -21.79 1.25 -19.61
C THR A 77 -22.07 0.57 -18.28
N ASP A 78 -21.12 -0.23 -17.81
CA ASP A 78 -21.25 -0.97 -16.55
C ASP A 78 -20.95 -0.07 -15.35
N ALA A 79 -21.53 -0.41 -14.19
CA ALA A 79 -21.28 0.31 -12.96
C ALA A 79 -19.80 0.17 -12.55
N ILE A 80 -19.12 1.29 -12.35
CA ILE A 80 -17.72 1.27 -11.91
C ILE A 80 -17.60 0.77 -10.48
N VAL A 81 -16.54 0.00 -10.21
CA VAL A 81 -16.27 -0.51 -8.86
C VAL A 81 -15.47 0.53 -8.07
N LEU A 82 -16.03 0.99 -6.96
CA LEU A 82 -15.37 1.90 -6.04
C LEU A 82 -14.62 1.09 -4.98
N LEU A 83 -13.29 1.14 -4.99
CA LEU A 83 -12.45 0.51 -3.97
C LEU A 83 -11.89 1.56 -3.00
N PRO A 84 -12.36 1.62 -1.73
CA PRO A 84 -11.81 2.54 -0.74
C PRO A 84 -10.35 2.27 -0.36
N SER A 85 -9.83 1.08 -0.66
CA SER A 85 -8.45 0.68 -0.38
C SER A 85 -8.05 -0.45 -1.31
N SER A 86 -6.77 -0.52 -1.67
CA SER A 86 -6.18 -1.70 -2.31
C SER A 86 -5.22 -2.40 -1.36
N GLY A 87 -4.87 -3.66 -1.65
CA GLY A 87 -3.89 -4.44 -0.90
C GLY A 87 -2.43 -4.10 -1.22
N GLY A 88 -2.21 -3.25 -2.24
CA GLY A 88 -0.90 -2.76 -2.62
C GLY A 88 -0.40 -1.64 -1.69
N SER A 89 0.80 -1.14 -1.98
CA SER A 89 1.28 0.08 -1.32
C SER A 89 1.99 0.95 -2.32
N LEU A 90 1.57 2.21 -2.34
CA LEU A 90 2.23 3.33 -2.96
C LEU A 90 2.37 4.38 -1.86
N PRO A 91 3.43 5.20 -1.85
CA PRO A 91 3.66 6.20 -0.82
C PRO A 91 2.73 7.43 -0.99
N LEU A 92 1.44 7.23 -1.28
CA LEU A 92 0.48 8.29 -1.58
C LEU A 92 0.19 9.21 -0.39
N TYR A 93 0.49 8.77 0.83
CA TYR A 93 0.36 9.59 2.04
C TYR A 93 1.18 10.89 1.97
N VAL A 94 2.28 10.91 1.19
CA VAL A 94 3.15 12.09 1.08
C VAL A 94 2.42 13.29 0.47
N PHE A 95 1.49 13.07 -0.48
CA PHE A 95 0.70 14.15 -1.08
C PHE A 95 -0.21 14.79 -0.04
N ARG A 96 -0.81 13.98 0.83
CA ARG A 96 -1.61 14.52 1.93
C ARG A 96 -0.73 15.23 2.96
N GLN A 97 0.43 14.67 3.30
CA GLN A 97 1.33 15.22 4.32
C GLN A 97 1.92 16.57 3.91
N TYR A 98 2.39 16.70 2.67
CA TYR A 98 3.14 17.88 2.23
C TYR A 98 2.28 18.89 1.46
N LEU A 99 1.26 18.44 0.74
CA LEU A 99 0.42 19.30 -0.12
C LEU A 99 -1.02 19.42 0.37
N ASN A 100 -1.40 18.68 1.42
CA ASN A 100 -2.78 18.60 1.90
C ASN A 100 -3.78 18.09 0.83
N THR A 101 -3.30 17.39 -0.19
CA THR A 101 -4.09 16.99 -1.37
C THR A 101 -4.55 15.52 -1.28
N PRO A 102 -5.82 15.20 -1.60
CA PRO A 102 -6.28 13.82 -1.70
C PRO A 102 -5.65 13.09 -2.89
N THR A 103 -5.64 11.75 -2.85
CA THR A 103 -5.15 10.92 -3.95
C THR A 103 -6.21 9.93 -4.38
N LEU A 104 -6.43 9.82 -5.68
CA LEU A 104 -7.35 8.86 -6.31
C LEU A 104 -6.54 8.02 -7.28
N THR A 105 -6.83 6.73 -7.35
CA THR A 105 -6.14 5.79 -8.26
C THR A 105 -7.15 5.25 -9.26
N VAL A 106 -6.80 5.36 -10.55
CA VAL A 106 -7.60 4.85 -11.66
C VAL A 106 -6.77 3.79 -12.38
N PRO A 107 -7.02 2.49 -12.15
CA PRO A 107 -6.24 1.43 -12.78
C PRO A 107 -6.64 1.27 -14.25
N VAL A 108 -5.65 1.01 -15.10
CA VAL A 108 -5.86 0.69 -16.53
C VAL A 108 -5.65 -0.79 -16.80
N ALA A 109 -4.70 -1.42 -16.11
CA ALA A 109 -4.34 -2.82 -16.35
C ALA A 109 -5.48 -3.79 -16.01
N ASN A 110 -5.54 -4.90 -16.74
CA ASN A 110 -6.44 -6.01 -16.46
C ASN A 110 -6.10 -6.68 -15.12
N HIS A 111 -7.10 -7.34 -14.51
CA HIS A 111 -6.99 -8.00 -13.21
C HIS A 111 -5.94 -9.13 -13.15
N ASP A 112 -5.63 -9.73 -14.28
CA ASP A 112 -4.71 -10.85 -14.52
C ASP A 112 -3.42 -10.40 -15.24
N ASN A 113 -3.01 -9.14 -15.02
CA ASN A 113 -1.81 -8.56 -15.62
C ASN A 113 -0.49 -9.19 -15.15
N ASN A 114 -0.50 -10.06 -14.12
CA ASN A 114 0.69 -10.67 -13.51
C ASN A 114 1.78 -9.67 -13.06
N GLN A 115 1.40 -8.51 -12.53
CA GLN A 115 2.35 -7.52 -12.06
C GLN A 115 3.30 -8.12 -11.01
N HIS A 116 4.62 -7.93 -11.21
CA HIS A 116 5.69 -8.55 -10.40
C HIS A 116 5.78 -10.09 -10.49
N ALA A 117 5.23 -10.70 -11.53
CA ALA A 117 5.34 -12.14 -11.80
C ALA A 117 5.70 -12.40 -13.27
N GLU A 118 5.94 -13.66 -13.62
CA GLU A 118 6.19 -14.08 -14.99
C GLU A 118 4.99 -13.78 -15.89
N ASN A 119 5.26 -13.47 -17.17
CA ASN A 119 4.24 -13.15 -18.17
C ASN A 119 3.36 -11.95 -17.75
N GLU A 120 4.00 -10.90 -17.19
CA GLU A 120 3.37 -9.60 -17.01
C GLU A 120 2.82 -9.09 -18.35
N ASN A 121 1.54 -8.70 -18.38
CA ASN A 121 0.82 -8.41 -19.61
C ASN A 121 -0.18 -7.25 -19.44
N ILE A 122 -0.57 -6.67 -20.57
CA ILE A 122 -1.74 -5.78 -20.63
C ILE A 122 -2.59 -6.10 -21.85
N ARG A 123 -3.90 -6.24 -21.64
CA ARG A 123 -4.84 -6.37 -22.76
C ARG A 123 -4.84 -5.07 -23.57
N ILE A 124 -4.68 -5.16 -24.89
CA ILE A 124 -4.65 -3.98 -25.77
C ILE A 124 -5.92 -3.13 -25.65
N GLN A 125 -7.10 -3.76 -25.51
CA GLN A 125 -8.33 -3.00 -25.30
C GLN A 125 -8.31 -2.17 -24.01
N ASN A 126 -7.73 -2.69 -22.92
CA ASN A 126 -7.58 -1.94 -21.67
C ASN A 126 -6.72 -0.68 -21.85
N LEU A 127 -5.70 -0.73 -22.71
CA LEU A 127 -4.91 0.46 -23.04
C LEU A 127 -5.75 1.52 -23.74
N TRP A 128 -6.58 1.13 -24.71
CA TRP A 128 -7.46 2.05 -25.43
C TRP A 128 -8.57 2.62 -24.55
N ASP A 129 -9.26 1.76 -23.78
CA ASP A 129 -10.28 2.18 -22.82
C ASP A 129 -9.66 3.11 -21.75
N GLY A 130 -8.42 2.82 -21.34
CA GLY A 130 -7.63 3.66 -20.45
C GLY A 130 -7.37 5.05 -21.04
N LEU A 131 -7.05 5.16 -22.33
CA LEU A 131 -6.87 6.45 -22.99
C LEU A 131 -8.17 7.27 -22.96
N GLU A 132 -9.31 6.67 -23.32
CA GLU A 132 -10.62 7.34 -23.26
C GLU A 132 -10.95 7.80 -21.84
N THR A 133 -10.70 6.94 -20.86
CA THR A 133 -10.86 7.22 -19.43
C THR A 133 -10.02 8.41 -18.99
N TYR A 134 -8.74 8.45 -19.34
CA TYR A 134 -7.86 9.56 -18.96
C TYR A 134 -8.19 10.85 -19.73
N VAL A 135 -8.69 10.77 -20.97
CA VAL A 135 -9.20 11.95 -21.69
C VAL A 135 -10.42 12.53 -20.98
N ALA A 136 -11.36 11.69 -20.52
CA ALA A 136 -12.51 12.15 -19.73
C ALA A 136 -12.08 12.81 -18.42
N LEU A 137 -11.09 12.24 -17.72
CA LEU A 137 -10.53 12.86 -16.52
C LEU A 137 -9.90 14.22 -16.81
N MET A 138 -9.11 14.35 -17.88
CA MET A 138 -8.46 15.63 -18.21
C MET A 138 -9.43 16.72 -18.68
N ARG A 139 -10.69 16.36 -18.98
CA ARG A 139 -11.76 17.28 -19.42
C ARG A 139 -12.77 17.64 -18.32
N MET A 140 -12.57 17.13 -17.10
CA MET A 140 -13.47 17.36 -15.97
C MET A 140 -13.58 18.82 -15.55
#